data_AF-A0A2N2DKL0-F1
#
_entry.id   AF-A0A2N2DKL0-F1
#
_cell.length_a   1.000
_cell.length_b   1.000
_cell.length_c   1.000
_cell.angle_alpha   90.00
_cell.angle_beta   90.00
_cell.angle_gamma   90.00
#
_symmetry.space_group_name_H-M   'P 1'
#
loop_
_entity.id
_entity.type
_entity.pdbx_description
1 polymer ?
#
loop_
_entity_poly.entity_id
_entity_poly.type
_entity_poly.pdbx_seq_one_letter_code
_entity_poly.pdbx_strand_id
1 'polypeptide(L)'
;MKYVTRENRYINGRHWGGFRVALGMTNIEAHIAAKRNKTIISMIILTAVVGLVVFAVSNIIIRKPLTRMVKELDVQSGDLTQRLTVDSRDEIGIMSGHINTFIEKVQDMVRSVVEMVEQVTATSEALSSNSEEASRAIQQVARTIEEVSKGSTEQ
;
A
#
# COMPACT_ATOMS: atom_id res chain seq x y z
N MET A 1 29.89 51.61 -30.58
CA MET A 1 30.63 52.62 -31.38
C MET A 1 30.85 52.04 -32.78
N LYS A 2 30.45 52.75 -33.85
CA LYS A 2 30.69 52.31 -35.24
C LYS A 2 32.09 52.75 -35.64
N TYR A 3 32.94 51.81 -36.06
CA TYR A 3 34.21 52.15 -36.70
C TYR A 3 34.07 51.85 -38.20
N VAL A 4 34.30 52.87 -39.02
CA VAL A 4 34.32 52.75 -40.48
C VAL A 4 35.78 52.82 -40.91
N THR A 5 36.33 51.69 -41.32
CA THR A 5 37.67 51.62 -41.91
C THR A 5 37.55 51.67 -43.43
N ARG A 6 38.20 52.66 -44.05
CA ARG A 6 38.33 52.74 -45.51
C ARG A 6 39.46 51.81 -45.95
N GLU A 7 39.16 50.90 -46.86
CA GLU A 7 40.17 50.08 -47.52
C GLU A 7 40.07 50.29 -49.03
N ASN A 8 41.17 50.70 -49.65
CA ASN A 8 41.23 50.92 -51.09
C ASN A 8 41.53 49.57 -51.77
N ARG A 9 40.53 49.00 -52.47
CA ARG A 9 40.75 47.84 -53.34
C ARG A 9 40.77 48.27 -54.80
N TYR A 10 41.80 47.82 -55.50
CA TYR A 10 41.93 47.98 -56.94
C TYR A 10 41.60 46.63 -57.60
N ILE A 11 40.63 46.61 -58.51
CA ILE A 11 40.30 45.44 -59.34
C ILE A 11 40.36 45.94 -60.79
N ASN A 12 41.18 45.29 -61.62
CA ASN A 12 41.44 45.69 -63.02
C ASN A 12 41.92 47.16 -63.20
N GLY A 13 42.83 47.63 -62.34
CA GLY A 13 43.44 48.97 -62.46
C GLY A 13 42.52 50.16 -62.17
N ARG A 14 41.23 49.93 -61.89
CA ARG A 14 40.26 50.97 -61.52
C ARG A 14 40.09 51.00 -60.00
N HIS A 15 40.12 52.19 -59.40
CA HIS A 15 39.91 52.39 -57.97
C HIS A 15 38.43 52.19 -57.63
N TRP A 16 38.12 51.17 -56.84
CA TRP A 16 36.80 50.95 -56.28
C TRP A 16 36.94 51.06 -54.76
N GLY A 17 36.64 52.25 -54.22
CA GLY A 17 36.65 52.46 -52.77
C GLY A 17 35.65 51.53 -52.07
N GLY A 18 36.14 50.72 -51.11
CA GLY A 18 35.29 49.87 -50.28
C GLY A 18 35.09 50.48 -48.89
N PHE A 19 33.85 50.47 -48.39
CA PHE A 19 33.56 50.78 -47.00
C PHE A 19 33.20 49.50 -46.25
N ARG A 20 33.93 49.20 -45.16
CA ARG A 20 33.56 48.17 -44.20
C ARG A 20 33.00 48.84 -42.95
N VAL A 21 31.82 48.42 -42.52
CA VAL A 21 31.17 48.90 -41.29
C VAL A 21 31.37 47.85 -40.22
N ALA A 22 32.19 48.14 -39.22
CA ALA A 22 32.27 47.32 -38.01
C ALA A 22 31.21 47.82 -37.02
N LEU A 23 30.19 46.99 -36.78
CA LEU A 23 29.21 47.23 -35.71
C LEU A 23 29.82 46.70 -34.40
N GLY A 24 29.92 47.56 -33.39
CA GLY A 24 30.34 47.13 -32.05
C GLY A 24 29.38 46.08 -31.49
N MET A 25 29.86 44.86 -31.28
CA MET A 25 29.08 43.73 -30.80
C MET A 25 28.64 43.84 -29.33
N THR A 26 29.23 44.76 -28.56
CA THR A 26 29.00 44.94 -27.11
C THR A 26 27.52 45.06 -26.75
N ASN A 27 26.74 45.79 -27.55
CA ASN A 27 25.31 45.98 -27.31
C ASN A 27 24.52 44.71 -27.66
N ILE A 28 24.93 43.99 -28.70
CA ILE A 28 24.28 42.76 -29.15
C ILE A 28 24.55 41.64 -28.14
N GLU A 29 25.78 41.52 -27.65
CA GLU A 29 26.18 40.58 -26.60
C GLU A 29 25.43 40.81 -25.29
N ALA A 30 25.25 42.07 -24.87
CA ALA A 30 24.48 42.40 -23.68
C ALA A 30 22.99 42.00 -23.81
N HIS A 31 22.36 42.23 -24.97
CA HIS A 31 20.97 41.84 -25.21
C HIS A 31 20.81 40.31 -25.32
N ILE A 32 21.78 39.60 -25.89
CA ILE A 32 21.81 38.14 -25.95
C ILE A 32 21.99 37.55 -24.55
N ALA A 33 22.91 38.08 -23.74
CA ALA A 33 23.14 37.62 -22.37
C ALA A 33 21.91 37.81 -21.48
N ALA A 34 21.24 38.97 -21.58
CA ALA A 34 20.01 39.24 -20.84
C ALA A 34 18.86 38.29 -21.23
N LYS A 35 18.65 38.06 -22.54
CA LYS A 35 17.65 37.09 -23.01
C LYS A 35 17.98 35.66 -22.57
N ARG A 36 19.24 35.25 -22.67
CA ARG A 36 19.70 33.93 -22.21
C ARG A 36 19.41 33.73 -20.72
N ASN A 37 19.79 34.68 -19.88
CA ASN A 37 19.57 34.59 -18.43
C ASN A 37 18.08 34.54 -18.09
N LYS A 38 17.25 35.36 -18.75
CA LYS A 38 15.79 35.31 -18.58
C LYS A 38 15.20 33.96 -18.96
N THR A 39 15.65 33.36 -20.06
CA THR A 39 15.23 32.01 -20.48
C THR A 39 15.64 30.96 -19.45
N ILE A 40 16.89 30.99 -18.98
CA ILE A 40 17.40 30.04 -17.96
C ILE A 40 16.58 30.15 -16.67
N ILE A 41 16.35 31.37 -16.16
CA ILE A 41 15.55 31.59 -14.95
C ILE A 41 14.12 31.08 -15.15
N SER A 42 13.50 31.36 -16.31
CA SER A 42 12.14 30.88 -16.59
C SER A 42 12.06 29.35 -16.64
N MET A 43 13.09 28.67 -17.18
CA MET A 43 13.16 27.20 -17.18
C MET A 43 13.31 26.64 -15.77
N ILE A 44 14.17 27.24 -14.93
CA ILE A 44 14.35 26.82 -13.54
C ILE A 44 13.03 26.95 -12.77
N ILE A 45 12.34 28.09 -12.91
CA ILE A 45 11.05 28.31 -12.26
C ILE A 45 10.03 27.29 -12.74
N LEU A 46 9.94 27.03 -14.05
CA LEU A 46 9.01 26.05 -14.60
C LEU A 46 9.27 24.65 -14.03
N THR A 47 10.52 24.21 -14.01
CA THR A 47 10.90 22.91 -13.45
C THR A 47 10.58 22.82 -11.96
N ALA A 48 10.84 23.88 -11.19
CA ALA A 48 10.50 23.93 -9.77
C ALA A 48 8.98 23.84 -9.54
N VAL A 49 8.19 24.54 -10.35
CA VAL A 49 6.72 24.50 -10.28
C VAL A 49 6.20 23.10 -10.63
N VAL A 50 6.70 22.48 -11.69
CA VAL A 50 6.32 21.11 -12.07
C VAL A 50 6.69 20.13 -10.95
N GLY A 51 7.89 20.24 -10.38
CA GLY A 51 8.32 19.42 -9.25
C GLY A 51 7.41 19.57 -8.02
N LEU A 52 7.02 20.79 -7.69
CA LEU A 52 6.09 21.08 -6.59
C LEU A 52 4.71 20.44 -6.85
N VAL A 53 4.18 20.57 -8.06
CA VAL A 53 2.88 19.98 -8.45
C VAL A 53 2.93 18.46 -8.35
N VAL A 54 3.95 17.82 -8.91
CA VAL A 54 4.11 16.35 -8.84
C VAL A 54 4.21 15.90 -7.38
N PHE A 55 4.98 16.61 -6.55
CA PHE A 55 5.11 16.30 -5.12
C PHE A 55 3.77 16.41 -4.39
N ALA A 56 3.02 17.49 -4.61
CA ALA A 56 1.71 17.71 -3.98
C ALA A 56 0.69 16.64 -4.42
N VAL A 57 0.64 16.33 -5.71
CA VAL A 57 -0.26 15.31 -6.28
C VAL A 57 0.09 13.92 -5.75
N SER A 58 1.38 13.55 -5.72
CA SER A 58 1.82 12.26 -5.17
C SER A 58 1.45 12.09 -3.69
N ASN A 59 1.57 13.15 -2.89
CA ASN A 59 1.14 13.12 -1.49
C ASN A 59 -0.36 12.85 -1.32
N ILE A 60 -1.20 13.42 -2.19
CA ILE A 60 -2.65 13.30 -2.10
C ILE A 60 -3.15 11.97 -2.66
N ILE A 61 -2.62 11.54 -3.81
CA ILE A 61 -3.11 10.36 -4.51
C ILE A 61 -2.52 9.06 -3.95
N ILE A 62 -1.25 9.06 -3.54
CA ILE A 62 -0.57 7.83 -3.14
C ILE A 62 -0.43 7.75 -1.61
N ARG A 63 0.15 8.77 -0.98
CA ARG A 63 0.48 8.68 0.45
C ARG A 63 -0.75 8.68 1.36
N LYS A 64 -1.76 9.51 1.07
CA LYS A 64 -2.97 9.58 1.90
C LYS A 64 -3.74 8.25 1.93
N PRO A 65 -4.10 7.63 0.79
CA PRO A 65 -4.79 6.33 0.81
C PRO A 65 -3.98 5.23 1.49
N LEU A 66 -2.68 5.15 1.24
CA LEU A 66 -1.81 4.16 1.89
C LEU A 66 -1.76 4.34 3.41
N THR A 67 -1.62 5.56 3.89
CA THR A 67 -1.58 5.84 5.33
C THR A 67 -2.92 5.53 5.98
N ARG A 68 -4.03 5.80 5.27
CA ARG A 68 -5.38 5.43 5.71
C ARG A 68 -5.53 3.91 5.80
N MET A 69 -5.13 3.16 4.78
CA MET A 69 -5.14 1.69 4.81
C MET A 69 -4.32 1.15 5.97
N VAL A 70 -3.10 1.64 6.19
CA VAL A 70 -2.26 1.18 7.30
C VAL A 70 -2.91 1.46 8.64
N LYS A 71 -3.59 2.60 8.80
CA LYS A 71 -4.32 2.95 10.02
C LYS A 71 -5.57 2.09 10.22
N GLU A 72 -6.31 1.80 9.15
CA GLU A 72 -7.48 0.89 9.18
C GLU A 72 -7.06 -0.58 9.39
N LEU A 73 -5.83 -0.94 8.99
CA LEU A 73 -5.20 -2.23 9.26
C LEU A 73 -4.42 -2.29 10.57
N ASP A 74 -4.38 -1.21 11.34
CA ASP A 74 -3.81 -1.26 12.68
C ASP A 74 -4.79 -2.01 13.58
N VAL A 75 -4.85 -3.33 13.36
CA VAL A 75 -5.63 -4.30 14.11
C VAL A 75 -4.91 -4.50 15.45
N GLN A 76 -4.84 -3.44 16.25
CA GLN A 76 -4.17 -3.39 17.56
C GLN A 76 -4.75 -4.41 18.57
N SER A 77 -5.71 -5.25 18.19
CA SER A 77 -6.44 -6.14 19.11
C SER A 77 -6.91 -7.45 18.49
N GLY A 78 -6.49 -7.81 17.26
CA GLY A 78 -7.03 -8.98 16.55
C GLY A 78 -8.53 -8.87 16.21
N ASP A 79 -9.09 -7.66 16.21
CA ASP A 79 -10.47 -7.41 15.80
C ASP A 79 -10.64 -7.58 14.28
N LEU A 80 -11.07 -8.78 13.89
CA LEU A 80 -11.32 -9.13 12.49
C LEU A 80 -12.64 -8.55 11.96
N THR A 81 -13.40 -7.77 12.73
CA THR A 81 -14.65 -7.16 12.26
C THR A 81 -14.42 -5.92 11.42
N GLN A 82 -13.25 -5.29 11.56
CA GLN A 82 -12.90 -4.11 10.76
C GLN A 82 -12.67 -4.47 9.30
N ARG A 83 -12.97 -3.51 8.42
CA ARG A 83 -12.84 -3.61 6.98
C ARG A 83 -12.20 -2.36 6.43
N LEU A 84 -11.35 -2.54 5.42
CA LEU A 84 -10.78 -1.43 4.67
C LEU A 84 -11.85 -0.77 3.80
N THR A 85 -11.84 0.55 3.79
CA THR A 85 -12.66 1.33 2.85
C THR A 85 -12.14 1.15 1.42
N VAL A 86 -13.02 0.80 0.48
CA VAL A 86 -12.70 0.70 -0.96
C VAL A 86 -13.27 1.93 -1.66
N ASP A 87 -12.50 3.02 -1.69
CA ASP A 87 -12.90 4.31 -2.27
C ASP A 87 -12.22 4.62 -3.62
N SER A 88 -11.28 3.78 -4.07
CA SER A 88 -10.58 3.91 -5.34
C SER A 88 -10.81 2.71 -6.27
N ARG A 89 -10.63 2.93 -7.57
CA ARG A 89 -10.66 1.90 -8.63
C ARG A 89 -9.27 1.55 -9.16
N ASP A 90 -8.23 2.06 -8.52
CA ASP A 90 -6.82 1.77 -8.82
C ASP A 90 -6.33 0.52 -8.07
N GLU A 91 -5.03 0.27 -8.14
CA GLU A 91 -4.37 -0.84 -7.47
C GLU A 91 -4.54 -0.82 -5.94
N ILE A 92 -4.68 0.36 -5.34
CA ILE A 92 -4.88 0.52 -3.90
C ILE A 92 -6.29 0.05 -3.53
N GLY A 93 -7.30 0.43 -4.31
CA GLY A 93 -8.67 -0.04 -4.14
C GLY A 93 -8.81 -1.56 -4.31
N ILE A 94 -8.16 -2.13 -5.33
CA ILE A 94 -8.14 -3.58 -5.57
C ILE A 94 -7.47 -4.31 -4.39
N MET A 95 -6.34 -3.80 -3.89
CA MET A 95 -5.64 -4.37 -2.73
C MET A 95 -6.53 -4.36 -1.48
N SER A 96 -7.22 -3.25 -1.20
CA SER A 96 -8.17 -3.16 -0.09
C SER A 96 -9.27 -4.22 -0.18
N GLY A 97 -9.79 -4.47 -1.38
CA GLY A 97 -10.77 -5.53 -1.63
C GLY A 97 -10.22 -6.93 -1.30
N HIS A 98 -9.02 -7.26 -1.78
CA HIS A 98 -8.39 -8.55 -1.48
C HIS A 98 -8.12 -8.76 0.01
N ILE A 99 -7.70 -7.72 0.72
CA ILE A 99 -7.49 -7.79 2.16
C ILE A 99 -8.81 -8.02 2.90
N ASN A 100 -9.90 -7.36 2.50
CA ASN A 100 -11.22 -7.62 3.08
C ASN A 100 -11.66 -9.09 2.90
N THR A 101 -11.48 -9.67 1.71
CA THR A 101 -11.76 -11.09 1.47
C THR A 101 -10.84 -12.00 2.29
N PHE A 102 -9.58 -11.62 2.51
CA PHE A 102 -8.70 -12.37 3.39
C PHE A 102 -9.20 -12.37 4.82
N ILE A 103 -9.59 -11.21 5.37
CA ILE A 103 -10.12 -11.10 6.73
C ILE A 103 -11.40 -11.94 6.89
N GLU A 104 -12.30 -11.91 5.90
CA GLU A 104 -13.51 -12.76 5.87
C GLU A 104 -13.17 -14.25 6.00
N LYS A 105 -12.21 -14.75 5.22
CA LYS A 105 -11.77 -16.15 5.31
C LYS A 105 -11.17 -16.50 6.68
N VAL A 106 -10.46 -15.56 7.30
CA VAL A 106 -9.94 -15.77 8.66
C VAL A 106 -11.09 -15.86 9.67
N GLN A 107 -12.13 -15.03 9.55
CA GLN A 107 -13.31 -15.11 10.41
C GLN A 107 -14.06 -16.44 10.25
N ASP A 108 -14.25 -16.92 9.03
CA ASP A 108 -14.91 -18.20 8.76
C ASP A 108 -14.14 -19.38 9.38
N MET A 109 -12.80 -19.33 9.27
CA MET A 109 -11.94 -20.32 9.91
C MET A 109 -12.07 -20.29 11.43
N VAL A 110 -12.09 -19.10 12.04
CA VAL A 110 -12.28 -18.94 13.49
C VAL A 110 -13.65 -19.48 13.92
N ARG A 111 -14.72 -19.19 13.18
CA ARG A 111 -16.06 -19.72 13.44
C ARG A 111 -16.08 -21.25 13.40
N SER A 112 -15.45 -21.83 12.37
CA SER A 112 -15.35 -23.29 12.23
C SER A 112 -14.60 -23.92 13.42
N VAL A 113 -13.56 -23.26 13.93
CA VAL A 113 -12.84 -23.71 15.14
C VAL A 113 -13.74 -23.68 16.36
N VAL A 114 -14.54 -22.62 16.55
CA VAL A 114 -15.49 -22.53 17.67
C VAL A 114 -16.53 -23.66 17.59
N GLU A 115 -17.12 -23.89 16.42
CA GLU A 115 -18.09 -24.98 16.21
C GLU A 115 -17.49 -26.37 16.53
N MET A 116 -16.25 -26.62 16.12
CA MET A 116 -15.54 -27.85 16.46
C MET A 116 -15.32 -28.01 17.97
N VAL A 117 -14.97 -26.92 18.68
CA VAL A 117 -14.77 -26.94 20.14
C VAL A 117 -16.09 -27.22 20.87
N GLU A 118 -17.20 -26.65 20.41
CA GLU A 118 -18.53 -26.93 20.95
C GLU A 118 -18.91 -28.40 20.77
N GLN A 119 -18.67 -28.96 19.58
CA GLN A 119 -18.94 -30.38 19.31
C GLN A 119 -18.07 -31.31 20.19
N VAL A 120 -16.79 -30.98 20.38
CA VAL A 120 -15.89 -31.74 21.25
C VAL A 120 -16.34 -31.67 22.71
N THR A 121 -16.78 -30.49 23.17
CA THR A 121 -17.33 -30.31 24.52
C THR A 121 -18.57 -31.18 24.72
N ALA A 122 -19.55 -31.11 23.82
CA ALA A 122 -20.77 -31.91 23.91
C ALA A 122 -20.49 -33.43 23.88
N THR A 123 -19.55 -33.87 23.05
CA THR A 123 -19.14 -35.28 22.98
C THR A 123 -18.47 -35.73 24.28
N SER A 124 -17.67 -34.86 24.90
CA SER A 124 -17.00 -35.14 26.17
C SER A 124 -18.00 -35.25 27.33
N GLU A 125 -19.02 -34.38 27.37
CA GLU A 125 -20.11 -34.46 28.34
C GLU A 125 -20.91 -35.77 28.20
N ALA A 126 -21.27 -36.14 26.96
CA ALA A 126 -21.95 -37.40 26.69
C ALA A 126 -21.11 -38.62 27.10
N LEU A 127 -19.80 -38.59 26.83
CA LEU A 127 -18.88 -39.65 27.24
C LEU A 127 -18.77 -39.77 28.76
N SER A 128 -18.73 -38.65 29.48
CA SER A 128 -18.73 -38.63 30.95
C SER A 128 -20.01 -39.25 31.50
N SER A 129 -21.17 -38.84 30.98
CA SER A 129 -22.48 -39.41 31.36
C SER A 129 -22.54 -40.93 31.14
N ASN A 130 -22.12 -41.39 29.95
CA ASN A 130 -22.09 -42.82 29.62
C ASN A 130 -21.14 -43.61 30.54
N SER A 131 -20.01 -43.01 30.93
CA SER A 131 -19.05 -43.63 31.85
C SER A 131 -19.62 -43.76 33.26
N GLU A 132 -20.39 -42.77 33.73
CA GLU A 132 -21.11 -42.87 35.01
C GLU A 132 -22.17 -43.98 34.98
N GLU A 133 -22.96 -44.05 33.91
CA GLU A 133 -23.98 -45.09 33.74
C GLU A 133 -23.35 -46.49 33.71
N ALA A 134 -22.26 -46.67 32.95
CA ALA A 134 -21.51 -47.91 32.91
C ALA A 134 -20.97 -48.29 34.31
N SER A 135 -20.45 -47.32 35.07
CA SER A 135 -20.00 -47.56 36.45
C SER A 135 -21.14 -48.03 37.36
N ARG A 136 -22.32 -47.41 37.27
CA ARG A 136 -23.51 -47.82 38.03
C ARG A 136 -23.96 -49.23 37.64
N ALA A 137 -23.98 -49.55 36.35
CA ALA A 137 -24.31 -50.88 35.87
C ALA A 137 -23.33 -51.96 36.38
N ILE A 138 -22.03 -51.67 36.36
CA ILE A 138 -20.98 -52.56 36.92
C ILE A 138 -21.20 -52.77 38.42
N GLN A 139 -21.50 -51.72 39.18
CA GLN A 139 -21.81 -51.85 40.61
C GLN A 139 -23.04 -52.73 40.87
N GLN A 140 -24.07 -52.61 40.03
CA GLN A 140 -25.26 -53.44 40.13
C GLN A 140 -24.95 -54.90 39.82
N VAL A 141 -24.20 -55.18 38.75
CA VAL A 141 -23.73 -56.53 38.41
C VAL A 141 -22.92 -57.14 39.55
N ALA A 142 -22.00 -56.37 40.15
CA ALA A 142 -21.21 -56.83 41.29
C ALA A 142 -22.09 -57.21 42.50
N ARG A 143 -23.12 -56.40 42.82
CA ARG A 143 -24.08 -56.74 43.89
C ARG A 143 -24.87 -58.01 43.58
N THR A 144 -25.37 -58.16 42.35
CA THR A 144 -26.10 -59.36 41.96
C THR A 144 -25.23 -60.61 42.07
N ILE A 145 -23.95 -60.54 41.70
CA ILE A 145 -23.00 -61.65 41.88
C ILE A 145 -22.83 -61.98 43.38
N GLU A 146 -22.71 -60.97 44.23
CA GLU A 146 -22.59 -61.17 45.69
C GLU A 146 -23.85 -61.83 46.28
N GLU A 147 -25.04 -61.40 45.86
CA GLU A 147 -26.32 -61.99 46.27
C GLU A 147 -26.45 -63.45 45.82
N VAL A 148 -26.11 -63.76 44.57
CA VAL A 148 -26.11 -65.13 44.05
C VAL A 148 -25.12 -66.01 44.81
N SER A 149 -23.92 -65.50 45.12
CA SER A 149 -22.94 -66.23 45.91
C SER A 149 -23.44 -66.54 47.31
N LYS A 150 -24.08 -65.58 47.99
CA LYS A 150 -24.65 -65.78 49.33
C LYS A 150 -25.79 -66.81 49.32
N GLY A 151 -26.72 -66.70 48.37
CA GLY A 151 -27.82 -67.67 48.22
C GLY A 151 -27.33 -69.09 47.90
N SER A 152 -26.23 -69.23 47.16
CA SER A 152 -25.62 -70.53 46.87
C SER A 152 -24.91 -71.17 48.08
N THR A 153 -24.49 -70.39 49.08
CA THR A 153 -23.89 -70.91 50.32
C THR A 153 -24.90 -71.27 51.41
N GLU A 154 -26.15 -70.81 51.27
CA GLU A 154 -27.24 -71.09 52.22
C GLU A 154 -28.10 -72.31 51.82
N GLN A 155 -27.87 -72.90 50.64
CA GLN A 155 -28.45 -74.18 50.18
C GLN A 155 -27.53 -75.36 50.48
#